data_AF-A0A834VSR4-F1
#
_entry.id   AF-A0A834VSR4-F1
#
_cell.length_a   1.000
_cell.length_b   1.000
_cell.length_c   1.000
_cell.angle_alpha   90.00
_cell.angle_beta   90.00
_cell.angle_gamma   90.00
#
_symmetry.space_group_name_H-M   'P 1'
#
loop_
_entity.id
_entity.type
_entity.pdbx_description
1 polymer ?
#
loop_
_entity_poly.entity_id
_entity_poly.type
_entity_poly.pdbx_seq_one_letter_code
_entity_poly.pdbx_strand_id
1 'polypeptide(L)'
;MPTPLLHRKLDTLYSIFFVIHLPIMLCFDLTPLYPSSVLPTPLLALRTWYTTTYGDRFFSGSPPVWFPVFTWLELLFHLPLTLWAIPALVREDPRVPLALLVFGMETTLTTVVWV
;
A
#
# COMPACT_ATOMS: atom_id res chain seq x y z
N MET A 1 -2.70 -31.76 -1.38
CA MET A 1 -2.82 -30.78 -2.47
C MET A 1 -3.36 -29.51 -1.87
N PRO A 2 -2.81 -28.32 -2.19
CA PRO A 2 -3.33 -27.07 -1.63
C PRO A 2 -4.77 -26.88 -2.07
N THR A 3 -5.63 -26.43 -1.15
CA THR A 3 -7.01 -26.13 -1.48
C THR A 3 -7.08 -24.96 -2.46
N PRO A 4 -7.88 -25.06 -3.54
CA PRO A 4 -7.98 -23.96 -4.49
C PRO A 4 -8.49 -22.69 -3.79
N LEU A 5 -7.87 -21.55 -4.10
CA LEU A 5 -8.15 -20.25 -3.48
C LEU A 5 -9.64 -19.91 -3.39
N LEU A 6 -10.41 -20.26 -4.42
CA LEU A 6 -11.85 -20.00 -4.51
C LEU A 6 -12.70 -20.73 -3.44
N HIS A 7 -12.18 -21.78 -2.81
CA HIS A 7 -12.82 -22.42 -1.66
C HIS A 7 -12.47 -21.76 -0.32
N ARG A 8 -11.44 -20.90 -0.29
CA ARG A 8 -11.00 -20.15 0.88
C ARG A 8 -11.42 -18.69 0.73
N LYS A 9 -12.66 -18.40 1.14
CA LYS A 9 -13.29 -17.09 0.97
C LYS A 9 -12.46 -15.93 1.55
N LEU A 10 -11.83 -16.15 2.71
CA LEU A 10 -10.97 -15.14 3.36
C LEU A 10 -9.66 -14.92 2.60
N ASP A 11 -8.98 -16.00 2.20
CA ASP A 11 -7.76 -15.89 1.38
C ASP A 11 -8.02 -15.22 0.02
N THR A 12 -9.17 -15.50 -0.60
CA THR A 12 -9.59 -14.81 -1.82
C THR A 12 -9.78 -13.32 -1.57
N LEU A 13 -10.45 -12.94 -0.46
CA LEU A 13 -10.64 -11.55 -0.08
C LEU A 13 -9.30 -10.83 0.13
N TYR A 14 -8.38 -11.44 0.90
CA TYR A 14 -7.05 -10.86 1.13
C TYR A 14 -6.25 -10.76 -0.16
N SER A 15 -6.32 -11.76 -1.04
CA SER A 15 -5.64 -11.71 -2.33
C SER A 15 -6.17 -10.58 -3.22
N ILE A 16 -7.50 -10.39 -3.29
CA ILE A 16 -8.10 -9.28 -4.04
C ILE A 16 -7.66 -7.94 -3.46
N PHE A 17 -7.66 -7.81 -2.13
CA PHE A 17 -7.19 -6.62 -1.45
C PHE A 17 -5.75 -6.28 -1.84
N PHE A 18 -4.80 -7.23 -1.74
CA PHE A 18 -3.41 -6.98 -2.11
C PHE A 18 -3.19 -6.70 -3.60
N VAL A 19 -3.94 -7.36 -4.48
CA VAL A 19 -3.85 -7.12 -5.93
C VAL A 19 -4.33 -5.72 -6.31
N ILE A 20 -5.36 -5.21 -5.63
CA ILE A 20 -5.84 -3.83 -5.83
C ILE A 20 -4.92 -2.82 -5.13
N HIS A 21 -4.44 -3.16 -3.94
CA HIS A 21 -3.61 -2.29 -3.14
C HIS A 21 -2.24 -2.04 -3.77
N LEU A 22 -1.61 -3.07 -4.37
CA LEU A 22 -0.29 -2.95 -5.01
C LEU A 22 -0.21 -1.84 -6.07
N PRO A 23 -1.08 -1.76 -7.10
CA PRO A 23 -1.02 -0.70 -8.08
C PRO A 23 -1.37 0.67 -7.47
N ILE A 24 -2.26 0.74 -6.48
CA ILE A 24 -2.60 2.01 -5.80
C ILE A 24 -1.38 2.53 -5.03
N MET A 25 -0.72 1.67 -4.26
CA MET A 25 0.49 2.01 -3.51
C MET A 25 1.62 2.49 -4.43
N LEU A 26 1.87 1.78 -5.53
CA LEU A 26 2.86 2.18 -6.53
C LEU A 26 2.49 3.50 -7.22
N CYS A 27 1.22 3.72 -7.51
CA CYS A 27 0.77 4.89 -8.28
C CYS A 27 0.49 6.13 -7.43
N PHE A 28 0.24 6.01 -6.14
CA PHE A 28 -0.20 7.12 -5.31
C PHE A 28 0.71 7.30 -4.10
N ASP A 29 0.81 6.26 -3.27
CA ASP A 29 1.51 6.32 -1.98
C ASP A 29 3.02 6.57 -2.15
N LEU A 30 3.65 5.89 -3.11
CA LEU A 30 5.09 6.03 -3.41
C LEU A 30 5.43 7.22 -4.32
N THR A 31 4.45 7.99 -4.78
CA THR A 31 4.68 9.16 -5.64
C THR A 31 5.66 10.19 -5.09
N PRO A 32 5.73 10.47 -3.77
CA PRO A 32 6.71 11.39 -3.23
C PRO A 32 8.16 10.90 -3.35
N LEU A 33 8.38 9.59 -3.47
CA LEU A 33 9.72 8.99 -3.57
C LEU A 33 10.20 8.88 -5.03
N TYR A 34 9.32 8.95 -6.02
CA TYR A 34 9.75 8.91 -7.41
C TYR A 34 10.46 10.20 -7.82
N PRO A 35 11.62 10.10 -8.50
CA PRO A 35 12.23 11.26 -9.13
C PRO A 35 11.31 11.78 -10.24
N SER A 36 11.34 13.09 -10.47
CA SER A 36 10.52 13.79 -11.47
C SER A 36 10.74 13.30 -12.91
N SER A 37 11.81 12.55 -13.18
CA SER A 37 12.09 11.92 -14.47
C SER A 37 11.32 10.61 -14.72
N VAL A 38 10.86 9.94 -13.67
CA VAL A 38 10.18 8.62 -13.75
C VAL A 38 8.68 8.76 -13.54
N LEU A 39 8.23 9.87 -12.94
CA LEU A 39 6.83 10.09 -12.64
C LEU A 39 6.02 10.35 -13.94
N PRO A 40 5.03 9.52 -14.27
CA PRO A 40 4.24 9.72 -15.49
C PRO A 40 3.34 10.96 -15.35
N THR A 41 3.26 11.76 -16.41
CA THR A 41 2.41 12.95 -16.50
C THR A 41 0.95 12.76 -16.05
N PRO A 42 0.23 11.66 -16.40
CA PRO A 42 -1.15 11.48 -15.94
C PRO A 42 -1.27 11.30 -14.42
N LEU A 43 -0.27 10.68 -13.78
CA LEU A 43 -0.25 10.50 -12.32
C LEU A 43 -0.03 11.83 -11.60
N LEU A 44 0.83 12.68 -12.14
CA LEU A 44 1.01 14.04 -11.64
C LEU A 44 -0.27 14.88 -11.79
N ALA A 45 -0.95 14.77 -12.92
CA ALA A 45 -2.21 15.46 -13.17
C ALA A 45 -3.31 15.00 -12.20
N LEU A 46 -3.44 13.68 -11.99
CA LEU A 46 -4.39 13.11 -11.03
C LEU A 46 -4.10 13.60 -9.60
N ARG A 47 -2.83 13.59 -9.17
CA ARG A 47 -2.43 14.08 -7.85
C ARG A 47 -2.68 15.58 -7.69
N THR A 48 -2.39 16.37 -8.72
CA THR A 48 -2.62 17.82 -8.72
C THR A 48 -4.13 18.10 -8.63
N TRP A 49 -4.94 17.40 -9.41
CA TRP A 49 -6.40 17.46 -9.32
C TRP A 49 -6.90 17.05 -7.93
N TYR A 50 -6.41 15.95 -7.37
CA TYR A 50 -6.80 15.46 -6.04
C TYR A 50 -6.46 16.47 -4.94
N THR A 51 -5.21 16.97 -4.93
CA THR A 51 -4.74 17.94 -3.93
C THR A 51 -5.50 19.26 -4.05
N THR A 52 -5.82 19.70 -5.27
CA THR A 52 -6.58 20.95 -5.50
C THR A 52 -8.06 20.80 -5.11
N THR A 53 -8.65 19.64 -5.35
CA THR A 53 -10.08 19.38 -5.11
C THR A 53 -10.36 19.12 -3.63
N TYR A 54 -9.51 18.33 -2.97
CA TYR A 54 -9.73 17.86 -1.59
C TYR A 54 -8.83 18.55 -0.55
N GLY A 55 -7.84 19.33 -0.99
CA GLY A 55 -6.98 20.10 -0.10
C GLY A 55 -6.10 19.24 0.80
N ASP A 56 -5.66 18.08 0.31
CA ASP A 56 -4.85 17.14 1.10
C ASP A 56 -3.54 17.81 1.57
N ARG A 57 -3.41 17.97 2.89
CA ARG A 57 -2.30 18.64 3.55
C ARG A 57 -0.98 17.89 3.41
N PHE A 58 -1.02 16.57 3.26
CA PHE A 58 0.17 15.72 3.18
C PHE A 58 0.87 15.82 1.83
N PHE A 59 0.09 16.03 0.76
CA PHE A 59 0.63 16.26 -0.57
C PHE A 59 0.74 17.74 -0.94
N SER A 60 0.28 18.64 -0.06
CA SER A 60 0.47 20.08 -0.17
C SER A 60 1.90 20.52 0.21
N GLY A 61 2.28 21.76 -0.12
CA GLY A 61 3.67 22.23 -0.12
C GLY A 61 4.45 22.18 1.21
N SER A 62 3.82 21.85 2.35
CA SER A 62 4.52 21.65 3.62
C SER A 62 4.05 20.38 4.35
N PRO A 63 4.51 19.18 3.92
CA PRO A 63 4.21 17.96 4.64
C PRO A 63 4.83 18.00 6.05
N PRO A 64 4.22 17.34 7.05
CA PRO A 64 4.82 17.17 8.36
C PRO A 64 6.18 16.47 8.27
N VAL A 65 7.12 16.83 9.16
CA VAL A 65 8.52 16.33 9.13
C VAL A 65 8.60 14.80 9.26
N TRP A 66 7.60 14.19 9.89
CA TRP A 66 7.50 12.74 10.07
C TRP A 66 6.89 11.99 8.87
N PHE A 67 6.22 12.69 7.95
CA PHE A 67 5.51 12.07 6.82
C PHE A 67 6.42 11.21 5.93
N PRO A 68 7.66 11.64 5.57
CA PRO A 68 8.56 10.81 4.78
C PRO A 68 8.88 9.47 5.43
N VAL A 69 8.88 9.37 6.77
CA VAL A 69 9.16 8.10 7.48
C VAL A 69 8.12 7.05 7.13
N PHE A 70 6.84 7.43 7.07
CA PHE A 70 5.76 6.53 6.70
C PHE A 70 5.80 6.16 5.21
N THR A 71 6.12 7.11 4.33
CA THR A 71 6.32 6.80 2.90
C THR A 71 7.48 5.82 2.68
N TRP A 72 8.58 5.95 3.44
CA TRP A 72 9.67 4.98 3.42
C TRP A 72 9.26 3.63 4.00
N LEU A 73 8.43 3.61 5.04
CA LEU A 73 7.89 2.38 5.60
C LEU A 73 7.04 1.64 4.56
N GLU A 74 6.17 2.34 3.84
CA GLU A 74 5.37 1.75 2.75
C GLU A 74 6.28 1.11 1.68
N LEU A 75 7.36 1.79 1.29
CA LEU A 75 8.32 1.24 0.33
C LEU A 75 9.07 0.02 0.87
N LEU A 76 9.56 0.09 2.10
CA LEU A 76 10.49 -0.90 2.67
C LEU A 76 9.79 -2.08 3.34
N PHE A 77 8.55 -1.91 3.79
CA PHE A 77 7.77 -2.91 4.50
C PHE A 77 6.52 -3.32 3.74
N HIS A 78 5.65 -2.38 3.35
CA HIS A 78 4.39 -2.74 2.67
C HIS A 78 4.61 -3.37 1.29
N LEU A 79 5.48 -2.79 0.47
CA LEU A 79 5.73 -3.27 -0.88
C LEU A 79 6.30 -4.70 -0.91
N PRO A 80 7.40 -5.05 -0.20
CA PRO A 80 7.90 -6.42 -0.21
C PRO A 80 6.91 -7.39 0.43
N LEU A 81 6.17 -6.98 1.45
CA LEU A 81 5.15 -7.83 2.08
C LEU A 81 3.99 -8.12 1.12
N THR A 82 3.50 -7.11 0.40
CA THR A 82 2.41 -7.25 -0.57
C THR A 82 2.82 -8.15 -1.74
N LEU A 83 4.03 -7.96 -2.26
CA LEU A 83 4.59 -8.81 -3.33
C LEU A 83 4.80 -10.26 -2.88
N TRP A 84 5.12 -10.49 -1.61
CA TRP A 84 5.25 -11.83 -1.04
C TRP A 84 3.87 -12.44 -0.70
N ALA A 85 2.93 -11.65 -0.19
CA ALA A 85 1.62 -12.12 0.27
C ALA A 85 0.78 -12.71 -0.87
N ILE A 86 0.82 -12.12 -2.07
CA ILE A 86 0.08 -12.59 -3.25
C ILE A 86 0.41 -14.07 -3.58
N PRO A 87 1.67 -14.46 -3.83
CA PRO A 87 2.00 -15.87 -4.06
C PRO A 87 1.94 -16.74 -2.79
N ALA A 88 2.14 -16.17 -1.59
CA ALA A 88 2.05 -16.92 -0.33
C ALA A 88 0.61 -17.37 -0.01
N LEU A 89 -0.38 -16.53 -0.30
CA LEU A 89 -1.81 -16.86 -0.22
C LEU A 89 -2.17 -18.01 -1.18
N VAL A 90 -1.66 -17.97 -2.41
CA VAL A 90 -1.87 -19.03 -3.43
C VAL A 90 -1.28 -20.37 -2.96
N ARG A 91 -0.16 -20.34 -2.23
CA ARG A 91 0.56 -21.52 -1.75
C ARG A 91 0.10 -22.02 -0.37
N GLU A 92 -0.86 -21.35 0.25
CA GLU A 92 -1.33 -21.66 1.60
C GLU A 92 -0.20 -21.63 2.65
N ASP A 93 0.74 -20.69 2.54
CA ASP A 93 1.86 -20.62 3.47
C ASP A 93 1.36 -20.35 4.90
N PRO A 94 1.74 -21.17 5.90
CA PRO A 94 1.28 -21.02 7.29
C PRO A 94 1.75 -19.72 7.94
N ARG A 95 2.69 -18.98 7.34
CA ARG A 95 3.16 -17.66 7.83
C ARG A 95 2.23 -16.52 7.46
N VAL A 96 1.32 -16.71 6.52
CA VAL A 96 0.41 -15.65 6.03
C VAL A 96 -0.39 -14.99 7.15
N PRO A 97 -1.02 -15.72 8.09
CA PRO A 97 -1.79 -15.09 9.16
C PRO A 97 -0.96 -14.17 10.07
N LEU A 98 0.29 -14.57 10.38
CA LEU A 98 1.19 -13.75 11.19
C LEU A 98 1.63 -12.50 10.44
N ALA A 99 1.98 -12.64 9.16
CA ALA A 99 2.32 -11.51 8.30
C ALA A 99 1.16 -10.51 8.17
N LEU A 100 -0.06 -11.00 7.99
CA LEU A 100 -1.27 -10.19 7.93
C LEU A 100 -1.57 -9.48 9.24
N LEU A 101 -1.32 -10.13 10.39
CA LEU A 101 -1.50 -9.51 11.69
C LEU A 101 -0.55 -8.33 11.88
N VAL A 102 0.73 -8.50 11.54
CA VAL A 102 1.73 -7.43 11.65
C VAL A 102 1.39 -6.29 10.70
N PHE A 103 0.98 -6.60 9.45
CA PHE A 103 0.50 -5.60 8.50
C PHE A 103 -0.72 -4.82 9.01
N GLY A 104 -1.72 -5.52 9.53
CA GLY A 104 -2.94 -4.91 10.07
C GLY A 104 -2.64 -4.01 11.27
N MET A 105 -1.74 -4.44 12.15
CA MET A 105 -1.31 -3.63 13.29
C MET A 105 -0.58 -2.37 12.84
N GLU A 106 0.39 -2.51 11.93
CA GLU A 106 1.16 -1.40 11.38
C GLU A 106 0.23 -0.39 10.69
N THR A 107 -0.63 -0.84 9.77
CA THR A 107 -1.58 0.01 9.05
C THR A 107 -2.55 0.74 9.98
N THR A 108 -2.98 0.09 11.07
CA THR A 108 -3.83 0.73 12.08
C THR A 108 -3.06 1.82 12.81
N LEU A 109 -1.83 1.55 13.24
CA LEU A 109 -0.99 2.50 13.95
C LEU A 109 -0.66 3.71 13.09
N THR A 110 -0.28 3.49 11.84
CA THR A 110 -0.06 4.59 10.91
C THR A 110 -1.35 5.38 10.78
N THR A 111 -2.47 4.75 10.41
CA THR A 111 -3.79 5.43 10.26
C THR A 111 -4.14 6.31 11.46
N VAL A 112 -3.92 5.84 12.69
CA VAL A 112 -4.17 6.64 13.91
C VAL A 112 -3.28 7.88 13.99
N VAL A 113 -2.02 7.81 13.52
CA VAL A 113 -1.12 8.98 13.45
C VAL A 113 -1.57 9.97 12.37
N TRP A 114 -2.29 9.52 11.34
CA TRP A 114 -2.83 10.38 10.27
C TRP A 114 -4.12 11.10 10.65
N VAL A 115 -4.86 10.66 11.68
CA VAL A 115 -6.09 11.28 12.21
C VAL A 115 -5.76 12.47 13.10
#